data_AF-A0A2E8KBR9-F1
#
_entry.id   AF-A0A2E8KBR9-F1
#
_cell.length_a   1.000
_cell.length_b   1.000
_cell.length_c   1.000
_cell.angle_alpha   90.00
_cell.angle_beta   90.00
_cell.angle_gamma   90.00
#
_symmetry.space_group_name_H-M   'P 1'
#
loop_
_entity.id
_entity.type
_entity.pdbx_description
1 polymer ?
#
loop_
_entity_poly.entity_id
_entity_poly.type
_entity_poly.pdbx_seq_one_letter_code
_entity_poly.pdbx_strand_id
1 'polypeptide(L)' 'MDLQIEELPALQGATLSLREQQGYSLADICNILEVSESNVRVLLHRARNSLFLCIEHFQKTGECCTR' A
#
# COMPACT_ATOMS: atom_id res chain seq x y z
N MET A 1 -0.54 11.77 4.35
CA MET A 1 -0.71 10.45 3.72
C MET A 1 0.62 9.83 3.31
N ASP A 2 1.71 10.61 3.19
CA ASP A 2 2.97 10.08 2.66
C ASP A 2 3.80 9.26 3.66
N LEU A 3 3.62 9.45 4.97
CA LEU A 3 4.40 8.75 6.00
C LEU A 3 3.99 7.27 6.23
N GLN A 4 2.82 6.84 5.75
CA GLN A 4 2.31 5.47 6.00
C GLN A 4 2.78 4.46 4.95
N ILE A 5 3.44 4.93 3.89
CA ILE A 5 3.93 4.08 2.79
C ILE A 5 5.33 3.53 3.10
N GLU A 6 6.11 4.16 3.98
CA GLU A 6 7.50 3.78 4.27
C GLU A 6 7.63 2.49 5.10
N GLU A 7 6.62 2.16 5.93
CA GLU A 7 6.55 0.90 6.70
C GLU A 7 6.17 -0.31 5.83
N LEU A 8 5.60 -0.06 4.64
CA LEU A 8 5.25 -1.12 3.71
C LEU A 8 6.52 -1.60 3.00
N PRO A 9 6.66 -2.92 2.75
CA PRO A 9 7.66 -3.41 1.81
C PRO A 9 7.58 -2.62 0.51
N ALA A 10 8.73 -2.15 -0.02
CA ALA A 10 8.78 -1.13 -1.07
C ALA A 10 7.79 -1.36 -2.24
N LEU A 11 7.61 -2.62 -2.67
CA LEU A 11 6.65 -2.98 -3.71
C LEU A 11 5.18 -2.77 -3.31
N GLN A 12 4.79 -3.04 -2.06
CA GLN A 12 3.44 -2.81 -1.56
C GLN A 12 3.12 -1.31 -1.51
N GLY A 13 4.07 -0.51 -1.01
CA GLY A 13 3.95 0.94 -0.96
C GLY A 13 3.84 1.56 -2.36
N ALA A 14 4.72 1.18 -3.28
CA ALA A 14 4.69 1.62 -4.67
C ALA A 14 3.38 1.22 -5.37
N THR A 15 2.94 -0.03 -5.18
CA THR A 15 1.67 -0.52 -5.75
C THR A 15 0.47 0.28 -5.23
N LEU A 16 0.44 0.58 -3.93
CA LEU A 16 -0.64 1.36 -3.31
C LEU A 16 -0.64 2.81 -3.80
N SER A 17 0.53 3.46 -3.88
CA SER A 17 0.66 4.83 -4.40
C SER A 17 0.19 4.94 -5.85
N LEU A 18 0.69 4.06 -6.72
CA LEU A 18 0.31 4.04 -8.14
C LEU A 18 -1.20 3.86 -8.31
N ARG A 19 -1.83 3.02 -7.46
CA ARG A 19 -3.26 2.75 -7.55
C ARG A 19 -4.12 3.86 -6.94
N GLU A 20 -3.87 4.23 -5.69
CA GLU A 20 -4.78 5.07 -4.89
C GLU A 20 -4.47 6.58 -5.03
N GLN A 21 -3.20 6.95 -5.18
CA GLN A 21 -2.81 8.36 -5.34
C GLN A 21 -2.78 8.78 -6.81
N GLN A 22 -2.29 7.90 -7.69
CA GLN A 22 -2.04 8.23 -9.09
C GLN A 22 -3.11 7.68 -10.05
N GLY A 23 -3.95 6.74 -9.58
CA GLY A 23 -5.11 6.25 -10.34
C GLY A 23 -4.78 5.30 -11.49
N TYR A 24 -3.58 4.71 -11.54
CA TYR A 24 -3.20 3.76 -12.60
C TYR A 24 -4.05 2.49 -12.58
N SER A 25 -4.25 1.91 -13.77
CA SER A 25 -4.91 0.61 -13.92
C SER A 25 -4.00 -0.52 -13.41
N LEU A 26 -4.57 -1.70 -13.12
CA LEU A 26 -3.75 -2.85 -12.73
C LEU A 26 -2.76 -3.25 -13.82
N ALA A 27 -3.15 -3.15 -15.08
CA ALA A 27 -2.29 -3.47 -16.21
C ALA A 27 -1.09 -2.51 -16.30
N ASP A 28 -1.33 -1.21 -16.12
CA ASP A 28 -0.24 -0.22 -16.10
C ASP A 28 0.71 -0.47 -14.94
N ILE A 29 0.17 -0.78 -13.75
CA ILE A 29 0.98 -1.10 -12.57
C ILE A 29 1.84 -2.35 -12.79
N CYS A 30 1.30 -3.40 -13.42
CA CYS A 30 2.07 -4.59 -13.79
C CYS A 30 3.27 -4.23 -14.67
N ASN A 31 3.06 -3.36 -15.66
CA ASN A 31 4.10 -2.94 -16.59
C ASN A 31 5.14 -2.03 -15.91
N ILE A 32 4.71 -1.11 -15.05
CA ILE A 32 5.60 -0.17 -14.33
C ILE A 32 6.48 -0.91 -13.31
N LEU A 33 5.91 -1.86 -12.58
CA LEU A 33 6.60 -2.58 -11.50
C LEU A 33 7.20 -3.92 -11.94
N GLU A 34 7.05 -4.28 -13.22
CA GLU A 34 7.53 -5.55 -13.80
C GLU A 34 7.07 -6.79 -13.02
N VAL A 35 5.80 -6.83 -12.66
CA VAL A 35 5.18 -7.93 -11.89
C VAL A 35 3.92 -8.46 -12.57
N SER A 36 3.54 -9.69 -12.21
CA SER A 36 2.29 -10.27 -12.70
C SER A 36 1.06 -9.63 -12.06
N GLU A 37 -0.07 -9.68 -12.76
CA GLU A 37 -1.35 -9.16 -12.26
C GLU A 37 -1.77 -9.81 -10.94
N SER A 38 -1.53 -11.12 -10.79
CA SER A 38 -1.76 -11.84 -9.53
C SER A 38 -0.92 -11.25 -8.39
N ASN A 39 0.34 -10.91 -8.65
CA ASN A 39 1.20 -10.30 -7.65
C ASN A 39 0.72 -8.90 -7.26
N VAL A 40 0.33 -8.06 -8.23
CA VAL A 40 -0.24 -6.71 -7.97
C VAL A 40 -1.45 -6.79 -7.04
N ARG A 41 -2.36 -7.73 -7.27
CA ARG A 41 -3.55 -7.92 -6.42
C ARG A 41 -3.16 -8.29 -4.98
N VAL A 42 -2.17 -9.16 -4.80
CA VAL A 42 -1.64 -9.54 -3.48
C VAL A 42 -0.98 -8.34 -2.79
N LEU A 43 -0.16 -7.58 -3.53
CA LEU A 43 0.51 -6.38 -3.01
C LEU A 43 -0.51 -5.33 -2.55
N LEU A 44 -1.55 -5.06 -3.34
CA LEU A 44 -2.64 -4.15 -2.96
C LEU A 44 -3.39 -4.63 -1.72
N HIS A 45 -3.73 -5.92 -1.66
CA HIS A 45 -4.43 -6.47 -0.51
C HIS A 45 -3.61 -6.31 0.77
N ARG A 46 -2.32 -6.67 0.73
CA ARG A 46 -1.42 -6.55 1.88
C ARG A 46 -1.21 -5.09 2.30
N ALA A 47 -1.01 -4.19 1.33
CA ALA A 47 -0.85 -2.77 1.59
C ALA A 47 -2.09 -2.18 2.30
N ARG A 48 -3.29 -2.50 1.82
CA ARG A 48 -4.55 -2.05 2.43
C ARG A 48 -4.76 -2.64 3.83
N ASN A 49 -4.45 -3.91 4.04
CA ASN A 49 -4.55 -4.52 5.37
C ASN A 49 -3.61 -3.84 6.38
N SER A 50 -2.38 -3.53 5.98
CA SER A 50 -1.43 -2.82 6.84
C SER A 50 -1.93 -1.42 7.19
N LEU A 51 -2.46 -0.67 6.21
CA LEU A 51 -3.08 0.64 6.46
C LEU A 51 -4.27 0.53 7.43
N PHE A 52 -5.12 -0.49 7.26
CA PHE A 52 -6.26 -0.73 8.13
C PHE A 52 -5.82 -1.00 9.59
N LEU A 53 -4.81 -1.85 9.78
CA LEU A 53 -4.25 -2.13 11.10
C LEU A 53 -3.65 -0.88 11.74
N CYS A 54 -3.02 -0.01 10.95
CA CYS A 54 -2.49 1.26 11.42
C CYS A 54 -3.60 2.21 11.90
N ILE A 55 -4.67 2.33 11.12
CA ILE A 55 -5.85 3.12 11.51
C ILE A 55 -6.47 2.56 12.79
N GLU A 56 -6.62 1.24 12.88
CA GLU A 56 -7.16 0.58 14.07
C GLU A 56 -6.28 0.82 15.31
N HIS A 57 -4.96 0.75 15.16
CA HIS A 57 -4.03 1.07 16.24
C HIS A 57 -4.19 2.53 16.69
N PHE A 58 -4.17 3.47 15.74
CA PHE A 58 -4.35 4.89 16.04
C PHE A 58 -5.67 5.18 16.75
N GLN A 59 -6.76 4.55 16.33
CA GLN A 59 -8.06 4.69 17.00
C GLN A 59 -8.06 4.18 18.45
N LYS A 60 -7.22 3.18 18.77
CA LYS A 60 -7.12 2.59 20.11
C LYS A 60 -6.13 3.30 21.02
N THR A 61 -4.98 3.72 20.49
CA THR A 61 -3.86 4.26 21.28
C THR A 61 -3.73 5.79 21.18
N GLY A 62 -4.29 6.40 20.14
CA GLY A 62 -4.06 7.81 19.79
C GLY A 62 -2.69 8.05 19.16
N GLU A 63 -1.89 7.00 18.95
CA GLU A 63 -0.54 7.08 18.37
C GLU A 63 -0.53 6.47 16.96
N CYS A 64 0.16 7.12 16.02
CA CYS A 64 0.34 6.55 14.69
C CYS A 64 1.26 5.33 14.78
N CYS A 65 1.04 4.30 13.96
CA CYS A 65 2.05 3.26 13.75
C CYS A 65 3.25 3.89 13.03
N THR A 66 4.14 4.47 13.81
CA THR A 66 5.39 5.04 13.36
C THR A 66 6.47 4.55 14.30
N ARG A 67 7.28 3.58 13.85
CA ARG A 67 8.69 3.48 14.22
C ARG A 67 9.47 2.43 13.42
#